data_AF-A0A2E4WWY7-F1
#
_entry.id   AF-A0A2E4WWY7-F1
#
_cell.length_a   1.000
_cell.length_b   1.000
_cell.length_c   1.000
_cell.angle_alpha   90.00
_cell.angle_beta   90.00
_cell.angle_gamma   90.00
#
_symmetry.space_group_name_H-M   'P 1'
#
loop_
_entity.id
_entity.type
_entity.pdbx_description
1 polymer ?
#
loop_
_entity_poly.entity_id
_entity_poly.type
_entity_poly.pdbx_seq_one_letter_code
_entity_poly.pdbx_strand_id
1 'polypeptide(L)'
;MNVDMNAMKAEVGGAFVLSWMVFGLGLNTLEGAAALAVVWMAFSGAHVLPIVTWSHMMTGNMSDTEGNWMANGMRLLAQVVGALLAILLATEFGGLETGWTATEMWIADITADDAAVSIWDVLGMIAAGAIWWQVHTRCDSAWASAFGLMALASAITMTGAHEMGASVASAGDGIADTLVNWVFDGLFVGAGALLGTKIDEML
;
A
#
# COMPACT_ATOMS: atom_id res chain seq x y z
N MET A 1 -21.16 -14.17 3.30
CA MET A 1 -19.80 -13.64 3.58
C MET A 1 -19.50 -13.73 5.06
N ASN A 2 -18.60 -14.63 5.48
CA ASN A 2 -17.97 -14.54 6.79
C ASN A 2 -16.66 -13.76 6.60
N VAL A 3 -16.72 -12.45 6.81
CA VAL A 3 -15.50 -11.64 6.85
C VAL A 3 -14.63 -12.16 7.99
N ASP A 4 -13.37 -12.47 7.70
CA ASP A 4 -12.41 -12.80 8.76
C ASP A 4 -12.13 -11.53 9.57
N MET A 5 -12.90 -11.38 10.65
CA MET A 5 -12.82 -10.25 11.55
C MET A 5 -11.45 -10.13 12.24
N ASN A 6 -10.73 -11.24 12.41
CA ASN A 6 -9.40 -11.21 13.01
C ASN A 6 -8.38 -10.63 12.02
N ALA A 7 -8.44 -11.05 10.75
CA ALA A 7 -7.65 -10.45 9.69
C ALA A 7 -7.93 -8.95 9.57
N MET A 8 -9.21 -8.54 9.58
CA MET A 8 -9.59 -7.12 9.52
C MET A 8 -9.01 -6.30 10.68
N LYS A 9 -9.06 -6.80 11.91
CA LYS A 9 -8.47 -6.11 13.07
C LYS A 9 -6.95 -5.97 12.93
N ALA A 10 -6.29 -6.98 12.37
CA ALA A 10 -4.86 -6.95 12.13
C ALA A 10 -4.49 -5.92 11.04
N GLU A 11 -5.30 -5.79 9.97
CA GLU A 11 -5.13 -4.72 8.97
C GLU A 11 -5.30 -3.33 9.58
N VAL A 12 -6.34 -3.11 10.39
CA VAL A 12 -6.57 -1.83 11.08
C VAL A 12 -5.39 -1.50 12.00
N GLY A 13 -4.97 -2.44 12.85
CA GLY A 13 -3.88 -2.24 13.81
C GLY A 13 -2.52 -2.02 13.13
N GLY A 14 -2.22 -2.81 12.10
CA GLY A 14 -0.98 -2.66 11.33
C GLY A 14 -0.91 -1.34 10.59
N ALA A 15 -1.97 -0.95 9.86
CA ALA A 15 -2.02 0.31 9.14
C ALA A 15 -1.98 1.52 10.09
N PHE A 16 -2.58 1.42 11.29
CA PHE A 16 -2.43 2.43 12.34
C PHE A 16 -0.96 2.63 12.70
N VAL A 17 -0.21 1.56 12.99
CA VAL A 17 1.21 1.66 13.36
C VAL A 17 2.04 2.20 12.19
N LEU A 18 1.74 1.80 10.96
CA LEU A 18 2.42 2.34 9.77
C LEU A 18 2.26 3.86 9.66
N SER A 19 1.01 4.32 9.73
CA SER A 19 0.66 5.73 9.61
C SER A 19 1.14 6.57 10.79
N TRP A 20 1.09 6.05 12.01
CA TRP A 20 1.52 6.80 13.21
C TRP A 20 3.04 6.86 13.31
N MET A 21 3.73 5.75 13.06
CA MET A 21 5.14 5.57 13.40
C MET A 21 6.02 5.43 12.17
N VAL A 22 5.75 4.39 11.38
CA VAL A 22 6.75 3.85 10.45
C VAL A 22 7.00 4.83 9.32
N PHE A 23 5.97 5.54 8.86
CA PHE A 23 6.14 6.58 7.84
C PHE A 23 6.97 7.76 8.34
N GLY A 24 6.90 8.09 9.63
CA GLY A 24 7.78 9.09 10.26
C GLY A 24 9.25 8.67 10.32
N LEU A 25 9.55 7.37 10.25
CA LEU A 25 10.92 6.81 10.21
C LEU A 25 11.48 6.72 8.78
N GLY A 26 10.64 6.91 7.76
CA GLY A 26 10.99 6.77 6.35
C GLY A 26 11.19 5.31 5.92
N LEU A 27 10.38 4.83 4.98
CA LEU A 27 10.43 3.43 4.50
C LEU A 27 11.63 3.12 3.60
N ASN A 28 12.31 4.14 3.10
CA ASN A 28 13.59 4.03 2.40
C ASN A 28 14.80 3.97 3.36
N THR A 29 14.57 3.99 4.67
CA THR A 29 15.62 3.88 5.69
C THR A 29 15.63 2.49 6.31
N LEU A 30 16.79 2.09 6.85
CA LEU A 30 16.92 0.83 7.58
C LEU A 30 15.98 0.76 8.79
N GLU A 31 15.77 1.90 9.46
CA GLU A 31 14.90 1.99 10.64
C GLU A 31 13.43 1.76 10.26
N GLY A 32 12.93 2.46 9.23
CA GLY A 32 11.57 2.25 8.74
C GLY A 32 11.34 0.84 8.19
N ALA A 33 12.33 0.27 7.49
CA ALA A 33 12.25 -1.10 7.00
C ALA A 33 12.24 -2.13 8.14
N ALA A 34 13.08 -1.95 9.16
CA ALA A 34 13.08 -2.81 10.34
C ALA A 34 11.75 -2.69 11.11
N ALA A 35 11.21 -1.48 11.26
CA ALA A 35 9.91 -1.27 11.88
C ALA A 35 8.77 -1.94 11.10
N LEU A 36 8.76 -1.84 9.76
CA LEU A 36 7.80 -2.54 8.90
C LEU A 36 7.90 -4.07 9.06
N ALA A 37 9.11 -4.63 9.10
CA ALA A 37 9.30 -6.06 9.34
C ALA A 37 8.69 -6.48 10.69
N VAL A 38 8.90 -5.68 11.74
CA VAL A 38 8.30 -5.91 13.07
C VAL A 38 6.78 -5.83 13.03
N VAL A 39 6.21 -4.87 12.29
CA VAL A 39 4.75 -4.76 12.10
C VAL A 39 4.20 -6.04 11.47
N TRP A 40 4.79 -6.55 10.38
CA TRP A 40 4.33 -7.80 9.77
C TRP A 40 4.47 -9.01 10.70
N MET A 41 5.52 -9.08 11.51
CA MET A 41 5.67 -10.16 12.50
C MET A 41 4.63 -10.06 13.62
N ALA A 42 4.29 -8.84 14.06
CA ALA A 42 3.30 -8.61 15.11
C ALA A 42 1.86 -8.84 14.62
N PHE A 43 1.56 -8.46 13.38
CA PHE A 43 0.25 -8.61 12.73
C PHE A 43 0.29 -9.72 11.69
N SER A 44 0.76 -10.90 12.09
CA SER A 44 0.90 -12.05 11.19
C SER A 44 -0.40 -12.36 10.45
N GLY A 45 -0.29 -12.50 9.12
CA GLY A 45 -1.42 -12.71 8.22
C GLY A 45 -2.08 -11.42 7.68
N ALA A 46 -1.73 -10.24 8.19
CA ALA A 46 -2.16 -8.97 7.62
C ALA A 46 -1.20 -8.49 6.52
N HIS A 47 -1.75 -7.87 5.50
CA HIS A 47 -1.00 -7.24 4.43
C HIS A 47 -0.42 -5.88 4.86
N VAL A 48 -1.19 -5.14 5.67
CA VAL A 48 -0.95 -3.81 6.27
C VAL A 48 -0.67 -2.65 5.29
N LEU A 49 -0.22 -2.96 4.08
CA LEU A 49 0.03 -2.03 2.99
C LEU A 49 -0.89 -2.32 1.79
N PRO A 50 -1.45 -1.28 1.13
CA PRO A 50 -2.30 -1.47 -0.05
C PRO A 50 -1.62 -2.23 -1.18
N ILE A 51 -0.34 -1.94 -1.47
CA ILE A 51 0.43 -2.60 -2.53
C ILE A 51 0.54 -4.11 -2.34
N VAL A 52 0.59 -4.58 -1.08
CA VAL A 52 0.66 -6.00 -0.73
C VAL A 52 -0.70 -6.64 -1.02
N THR A 53 -1.79 -5.96 -0.60
CA THR A 53 -3.15 -6.40 -0.89
C THR A 53 -3.43 -6.48 -2.38
N TRP A 54 -3.01 -5.49 -3.17
CA TRP A 54 -3.11 -5.54 -4.63
C TRP A 54 -2.29 -6.67 -5.24
N SER A 55 -1.10 -6.94 -4.73
CA SER A 55 -0.29 -8.07 -5.18
C SER A 55 -1.02 -9.40 -4.97
N HIS A 56 -1.59 -9.62 -3.79
CA HIS A 56 -2.42 -10.80 -3.52
C HIS A 56 -3.67 -10.88 -4.43
N MET A 57 -4.34 -9.75 -4.70
CA MET A 57 -5.49 -9.73 -5.61
C MET A 57 -5.13 -10.17 -7.02
N MET A 58 -4.00 -9.66 -7.52
CA MET A 58 -3.56 -9.88 -8.90
C MET A 58 -2.92 -11.25 -9.11
N THR A 59 -2.30 -11.83 -8.09
CA THR A 59 -1.65 -13.16 -8.17
C THR A 59 -2.56 -14.29 -7.68
N GLY A 60 -3.68 -13.96 -7.05
CA GLY A 60 -4.70 -14.92 -6.60
C GLY A 60 -5.62 -15.38 -7.73
N ASN A 61 -6.72 -16.06 -7.35
CA ASN A 61 -7.76 -16.42 -8.32
C ASN A 61 -8.57 -15.18 -8.73
N MET A 62 -8.25 -14.59 -9.89
CA MET A 62 -8.93 -13.38 -10.37
C MET A 62 -10.41 -13.59 -10.75
N SER A 63 -10.88 -14.83 -10.91
CA SER A 63 -12.32 -15.10 -11.13
C SER A 63 -13.11 -15.23 -9.82
N ASP A 64 -12.42 -15.27 -8.67
CA ASP A 64 -13.07 -15.44 -7.37
C ASP A 64 -13.49 -14.08 -6.78
N THR A 65 -14.76 -13.74 -6.97
CA THR A 65 -15.31 -12.48 -6.47
C THR A 65 -15.31 -12.41 -4.94
N GLU A 66 -15.70 -13.49 -4.26
CA GLU A 66 -15.89 -13.45 -2.80
C GLU A 66 -14.58 -13.69 -2.04
N GLY A 67 -13.83 -14.72 -2.43
CA GLY A 67 -12.62 -15.15 -1.72
C GLY A 67 -11.38 -14.31 -2.02
N ASN A 68 -11.33 -13.67 -3.20
CA ASN A 68 -10.20 -12.82 -3.59
C ASN A 68 -10.60 -11.34 -3.57
N TRP A 69 -11.49 -10.91 -4.46
CA TRP A 69 -11.78 -9.47 -4.64
C TRP A 69 -12.44 -8.83 -3.41
N MET A 70 -13.54 -9.40 -2.91
CA MET A 70 -14.25 -8.84 -1.76
C MET A 70 -13.43 -8.94 -0.48
N ALA A 71 -12.79 -10.09 -0.23
CA ALA A 71 -11.96 -10.29 0.95
C ALA A 71 -10.81 -9.27 1.01
N ASN A 72 -10.08 -9.09 -0.10
CA ASN A 72 -8.99 -8.12 -0.16
C ASN A 72 -9.47 -6.67 -0.23
N GLY A 73 -10.60 -6.40 -0.89
CA GLY A 73 -11.25 -5.08 -0.87
C GLY A 73 -11.60 -4.64 0.55
N MET A 74 -12.08 -5.56 1.40
CA MET A 74 -12.32 -5.27 2.81
C MET A 74 -11.02 -4.99 3.58
N ARG A 75 -9.92 -5.68 3.25
CA ARG A 75 -8.58 -5.37 3.82
C ARG A 75 -8.11 -3.97 3.45
N LEU A 76 -8.28 -3.57 2.19
CA LEU A 76 -7.98 -2.20 1.73
C LEU A 76 -8.76 -1.15 2.55
N LEU A 77 -10.06 -1.37 2.77
CA LEU A 77 -10.87 -0.47 3.61
C LEU A 77 -10.40 -0.46 5.08
N ALA A 78 -10.05 -1.62 5.63
CA ALA A 78 -9.51 -1.72 6.99
C ALA A 78 -8.20 -0.93 7.16
N GLN A 79 -7.33 -0.95 6.15
CA GLN A 79 -6.08 -0.19 6.15
C GLN A 79 -6.36 1.32 6.18
N VAL A 80 -7.32 1.81 5.38
CA VAL A 80 -7.74 3.22 5.41
C VAL A 80 -8.28 3.60 6.79
N VAL A 81 -9.10 2.75 7.42
CA VAL A 81 -9.61 2.99 8.78
C VAL A 81 -8.47 3.05 9.81
N GLY A 82 -7.50 2.13 9.73
CA GLY A 82 -6.34 2.13 10.62
C GLY A 82 -5.52 3.42 10.50
N ALA A 83 -5.23 3.84 9.27
CA ALA A 83 -4.50 5.06 9.00
C ALA A 83 -5.27 6.33 9.44
N LEU A 84 -6.58 6.39 9.18
CA LEU A 84 -7.44 7.48 9.66
C LEU A 84 -7.36 7.62 11.18
N LEU A 85 -7.44 6.52 11.93
CA LEU A 85 -7.35 6.55 13.39
C LEU A 85 -5.98 7.07 13.87
N ALA A 86 -4.89 6.73 13.17
CA ALA A 86 -3.56 7.24 13.48
C ALA A 86 -3.47 8.75 13.24
N ILE A 87 -4.04 9.24 12.13
CA ILE A 87 -4.05 10.67 11.80
C ILE A 87 -4.90 11.46 12.78
N LEU A 88 -6.09 10.97 13.14
CA LEU A 88 -6.94 11.61 14.16
C LEU A 88 -6.23 11.69 15.51
N LEU A 89 -5.48 10.65 15.90
CA LEU A 89 -4.66 10.69 17.11
C LEU A 89 -3.54 11.73 17.00
N ALA A 90 -2.79 11.71 15.89
CA ALA A 90 -1.64 12.59 15.68
C ALA A 90 -2.03 14.07 15.57
N THR A 91 -3.25 14.34 15.12
CA THR A 91 -3.79 15.71 14.95
C THR A 91 -4.59 16.19 16.16
N GLU A 92 -4.65 15.43 17.25
CA GLU A 92 -5.52 15.72 18.39
C GLU A 92 -7.00 15.93 17.97
N PHE A 93 -7.47 15.10 17.03
CA PHE A 93 -8.80 15.21 16.41
C PHE A 93 -9.04 16.57 15.73
N GLY A 94 -8.04 17.06 14.99
CA GLY A 94 -8.10 18.34 14.27
C GLY A 94 -7.71 19.56 15.11
N GLY A 95 -7.17 19.34 16.32
CA GLY A 95 -6.54 20.41 17.11
C GLY A 95 -5.20 20.88 16.53
N LEU A 96 -4.54 20.05 15.72
CA LEU A 96 -3.29 20.35 15.02
C LEU A 96 -3.50 20.26 13.51
N GLU A 97 -3.11 21.31 12.80
CA GLU A 97 -3.04 21.34 11.34
C GLU A 97 -1.89 20.47 10.83
N THR A 98 -2.14 19.64 9.83
CA THR A 98 -1.13 18.75 9.23
C THR A 98 -0.36 19.41 8.09
N GLY A 99 -0.91 20.47 7.50
CA GLY A 99 -0.41 21.02 6.24
C GLY A 99 -0.52 20.04 5.07
N TRP A 100 -1.29 18.95 5.23
CA TRP A 100 -1.53 17.98 4.17
C TRP A 100 -2.35 18.61 3.05
N THR A 101 -1.99 18.28 1.81
CA THR A 101 -2.72 18.66 0.61
C THR A 101 -2.83 17.43 -0.27
N ALA A 102 -4.01 17.20 -0.86
CA ALA A 102 -4.19 16.09 -1.78
C ALA A 102 -3.19 16.19 -2.93
N THR A 103 -2.55 15.07 -3.27
CA THR A 103 -1.73 14.97 -4.48
C THR A 103 -2.67 14.91 -5.68
N GLU A 104 -2.37 15.70 -6.71
CA GLU A 104 -3.13 15.70 -7.96
C GLU A 104 -3.21 14.29 -8.59
N MET A 105 -4.29 14.03 -9.33
CA MET A 105 -4.51 12.76 -10.00
C MET A 105 -3.47 12.53 -11.10
N TRP A 106 -2.39 11.83 -10.78
CA TRP A 106 -1.21 11.74 -11.64
C TRP A 106 -1.48 11.00 -12.97
N ILE A 107 -2.48 10.10 -12.98
CA ILE A 107 -2.78 9.30 -14.17
C ILE A 107 -3.40 10.12 -15.32
N ALA A 108 -4.02 11.26 -15.03
CA ALA A 108 -4.67 12.08 -16.05
C ALA A 108 -3.66 12.72 -17.02
N ASP A 109 -2.47 13.03 -16.51
CA ASP A 109 -1.44 13.78 -17.25
C ASP A 109 -0.21 12.94 -17.57
N ILE A 110 -0.26 11.62 -17.47
CA ILE A 110 0.88 10.70 -17.67
C ILE A 110 1.63 10.84 -19.02
N THR A 111 0.97 11.47 -20.02
CA THR A 111 1.55 11.71 -21.35
C THR A 111 2.04 13.15 -21.56
N ALA A 112 1.86 14.03 -20.58
CA ALA A 112 2.35 15.40 -20.63
C ALA A 112 3.88 15.43 -20.44
N ASP A 113 4.54 16.38 -21.11
CA ASP A 113 6.01 16.52 -21.04
C ASP A 113 6.51 16.95 -19.64
N ASP A 114 5.64 17.55 -18.83
CA ASP A 114 5.88 18.03 -17.47
C ASP A 114 5.14 17.22 -16.38
N ALA A 115 4.65 16.01 -16.73
CA ALA A 115 3.96 15.14 -15.80
C ALA A 115 4.80 14.82 -14.55
N ALA A 116 4.20 14.91 -13.37
CA ALA A 116 4.85 14.51 -12.12
C ALA A 116 5.15 13.00 -12.07
N VAL A 117 4.35 12.19 -12.76
CA VAL A 117 4.53 10.75 -12.96
C VAL A 117 4.42 10.45 -14.44
N SER A 118 5.48 9.93 -15.04
CA SER A 118 5.53 9.56 -16.45
C SER A 118 5.18 8.09 -16.67
N ILE A 119 4.97 7.72 -17.93
CA ILE A 119 4.80 6.30 -18.31
C ILE A 119 5.99 5.42 -17.90
N TRP A 120 7.21 5.99 -17.86
CA TRP A 120 8.40 5.26 -17.43
C TRP A 120 8.41 4.98 -15.94
N ASP A 121 7.85 5.89 -15.14
CA ASP A 121 7.68 5.69 -13.70
C ASP A 121 6.66 4.58 -13.42
N VAL A 122 5.57 4.51 -14.21
CA VAL A 122 4.61 3.39 -14.13
C VAL A 122 5.25 2.06 -14.52
N LEU A 123 6.05 2.03 -15.59
CA LEU A 123 6.82 0.83 -15.94
C LEU A 123 7.82 0.45 -14.84
N GLY A 124 8.42 1.45 -14.18
CA GLY A 124 9.25 1.29 -12.99
C GLY A 124 8.49 0.66 -11.83
N MET A 125 7.27 1.12 -11.52
CA MET A 125 6.39 0.54 -10.50
C MET A 125 6.06 -0.93 -10.79
N ILE A 126 5.73 -1.25 -12.04
CA ILE A 126 5.43 -2.63 -12.47
C ILE A 126 6.68 -3.51 -12.33
N ALA A 127 7.85 -3.03 -12.78
CA ALA A 127 9.11 -3.77 -12.64
C ALA A 127 9.49 -3.99 -11.17
N ALA A 128 9.34 -2.96 -10.34
CA ALA A 128 9.59 -3.04 -8.90
C ALA A 128 8.63 -4.03 -8.23
N GLY A 129 7.35 -4.01 -8.58
CA GLY A 129 6.36 -4.98 -8.09
C GLY A 129 6.71 -6.43 -8.47
N ALA A 130 7.18 -6.66 -9.70
CA ALA A 130 7.63 -7.99 -10.14
C ALA A 130 8.82 -8.49 -9.32
N ILE A 131 9.85 -7.65 -9.13
CA ILE A 131 11.04 -7.99 -8.35
C ILE A 131 10.67 -8.21 -6.88
N TRP A 132 9.94 -7.26 -6.28
CA TRP A 132 9.58 -7.31 -4.88
C TRP A 132 8.74 -8.54 -4.55
N TRP A 133 7.75 -8.87 -5.39
CA TRP A 133 6.88 -10.01 -5.15
C TRP A 133 7.64 -11.34 -5.13
N GLN A 134 8.66 -11.48 -5.98
CA GLN A 134 9.55 -12.66 -5.96
C GLN A 134 10.36 -12.72 -4.66
N VAL A 135 10.87 -11.59 -4.17
CA VAL A 135 11.53 -11.54 -2.85
C VAL A 135 10.55 -11.91 -1.74
N HIS A 136 9.36 -11.31 -1.74
CA HIS A 136 8.34 -11.50 -0.72
C HIS A 136 7.91 -12.97 -0.60
N THR A 137 7.63 -13.62 -1.72
CA THR A 137 7.10 -14.99 -1.74
C THR A 137 8.18 -16.06 -1.64
N ARG A 138 9.39 -15.84 -2.17
CA ARG A 138 10.44 -16.87 -2.14
C ARG A 138 11.29 -16.87 -0.88
N CYS A 139 11.53 -15.69 -0.30
CA CYS A 139 12.32 -15.61 0.93
C CYS A 139 11.50 -15.97 2.17
N ASP A 140 10.16 -15.89 2.09
CA ASP A 140 9.22 -16.20 3.17
C ASP A 140 9.64 -15.59 4.52
N SER A 141 10.01 -14.31 4.47
CA SER A 141 10.58 -13.58 5.60
C SER A 141 10.10 -12.15 5.60
N ALA A 142 9.51 -11.72 6.73
CA ALA A 142 9.10 -10.34 6.94
C ALA A 142 10.28 -9.37 6.77
N TRP A 143 11.49 -9.78 7.17
CA TRP A 143 12.71 -8.99 7.01
C TRP A 143 13.10 -8.83 5.55
N ALA A 144 13.16 -9.93 4.79
CA ALA A 144 13.51 -9.89 3.37
C ALA A 144 12.49 -9.05 2.58
N SER A 145 11.20 -9.19 2.92
CA SER A 145 10.12 -8.41 2.32
C SER A 145 10.26 -6.92 2.59
N ALA A 146 10.60 -6.54 3.83
CA ALA A 146 10.68 -5.14 4.23
C ALA A 146 11.93 -4.47 3.66
N PHE A 147 13.07 -5.16 3.67
CA PHE A 147 14.29 -4.68 3.02
C PHE A 147 14.15 -4.64 1.50
N GLY A 148 13.38 -5.55 0.91
CA GLY A 148 12.99 -5.49 -0.49
C GLY A 148 12.21 -4.21 -0.82
N LEU A 149 11.20 -3.86 -0.01
CA LEU A 149 10.48 -2.59 -0.18
C LEU A 149 11.37 -1.38 0.06
N MET A 150 12.26 -1.42 1.05
CA MET A 150 13.23 -0.34 1.29
C MET A 150 14.12 -0.09 0.07
N ALA A 151 14.65 -1.15 -0.53
CA ALA A 151 15.49 -1.06 -1.73
C ALA A 151 14.73 -0.52 -2.95
N LEU A 152 13.41 -0.71 -2.98
CA LEU A 152 12.53 -0.32 -4.09
C LEU A 152 11.65 0.89 -3.73
N ALA A 153 11.90 1.56 -2.61
CA ALA A 153 11.03 2.60 -2.05
C ALA A 153 10.89 3.82 -2.96
N SER A 154 11.86 4.08 -3.84
CA SER A 154 11.76 5.15 -4.83
C SER A 154 10.85 4.82 -6.02
N ALA A 155 10.54 3.54 -6.22
CA ALA A 155 9.76 3.03 -7.34
C ALA A 155 8.40 2.48 -6.90
N ILE A 156 8.04 2.56 -5.61
CA ILE A 156 6.80 2.02 -5.06
C ILE A 156 6.22 3.02 -4.07
N THR A 157 5.01 3.50 -4.32
CA THR A 157 4.27 4.32 -3.35
C THR A 157 3.67 3.44 -2.26
N MET A 158 4.15 3.61 -1.02
CA MET A 158 3.76 2.78 0.13
C MET A 158 2.77 3.46 1.07
N THR A 159 2.53 4.76 0.91
CA THR A 159 1.75 5.60 1.82
C THR A 159 0.26 5.67 1.49
N GLY A 160 -0.22 4.96 0.46
CA GLY A 160 -1.58 5.17 -0.06
C GLY A 160 -2.73 5.07 0.96
N ALA A 161 -2.62 4.18 1.98
CA ALA A 161 -3.64 4.12 3.04
C ALA A 161 -3.60 5.36 3.96
N HIS A 162 -2.42 5.93 4.19
CA HIS A 162 -2.24 7.19 4.92
C HIS A 162 -2.79 8.37 4.14
N GLU A 163 -2.53 8.46 2.83
CA GLU A 163 -3.11 9.51 1.98
C GLU A 163 -4.64 9.47 1.99
N MET A 164 -5.23 8.28 1.83
CA MET A 164 -6.69 8.11 1.95
C MET A 164 -7.22 8.48 3.35
N GLY A 165 -6.52 8.06 4.41
CA GLY A 165 -6.86 8.44 5.77
C GLY A 165 -6.81 9.95 6.00
N ALA A 166 -5.83 10.63 5.40
CA ALA A 166 -5.64 12.07 5.50
C ALA A 166 -6.75 12.83 4.77
N SER A 167 -7.09 12.44 3.52
CA SER A 167 -8.22 13.01 2.80
C SER A 167 -9.53 12.89 3.59
N VAL A 168 -9.80 11.71 4.17
CA VAL A 168 -11.00 11.48 4.99
C VAL A 168 -10.98 12.33 6.27
N ALA A 169 -9.84 12.43 6.96
CA ALA A 169 -9.69 13.29 8.13
C ALA A 169 -9.93 14.78 7.79
N SER A 170 -9.56 15.20 6.58
CA SER A 170 -9.75 16.54 6.03
C SER A 170 -11.13 16.73 5.38
N ALA A 171 -12.16 16.06 5.90
CA ALA A 171 -13.54 16.13 5.40
C ALA A 171 -13.71 15.78 3.90
N GLY A 172 -12.82 14.96 3.34
CA GLY A 172 -12.85 14.52 1.94
C GLY A 172 -12.18 15.47 0.95
N ASP A 173 -11.28 16.34 1.42
CA ASP A 173 -10.50 17.20 0.53
C ASP A 173 -9.69 16.36 -0.48
N GLY A 174 -9.77 16.74 -1.76
CA GLY A 174 -9.16 16.03 -2.89
C GLY A 174 -9.43 14.52 -2.93
N ILE A 175 -10.57 14.04 -2.41
CA ILE A 175 -10.84 12.59 -2.28
C ILE A 175 -10.84 11.84 -3.61
N ALA A 176 -11.27 12.48 -4.70
CA ALA A 176 -11.27 11.86 -6.03
C ALA A 176 -9.84 11.57 -6.49
N ASP A 177 -8.96 12.57 -6.40
CA ASP A 177 -7.57 12.45 -6.83
C ASP A 177 -6.82 11.44 -5.95
N THR A 178 -7.03 11.53 -4.64
CA THR A 178 -6.42 10.62 -3.66
C THR A 178 -6.87 9.18 -3.86
N LEU A 179 -8.16 8.95 -4.13
CA LEU A 179 -8.72 7.63 -4.42
C LEU A 179 -8.12 7.03 -5.69
N VAL A 180 -8.01 7.82 -6.76
CA VAL A 180 -7.44 7.35 -8.02
C VAL A 180 -5.96 6.98 -7.82
N ASN A 181 -5.17 7.85 -7.19
CA ASN A 181 -3.77 7.57 -6.91
C ASN A 181 -3.61 6.32 -6.03
N TRP A 182 -4.37 6.21 -4.94
CA TRP A 182 -4.37 5.04 -4.06
C TRP A 182 -4.67 3.72 -4.77
N VAL A 183 -5.63 3.73 -5.71
CA VAL A 183 -5.97 2.56 -6.52
C VAL A 183 -4.84 2.22 -7.48
N PHE A 184 -4.36 3.19 -8.27
CA PHE A 184 -3.40 2.91 -9.34
C PHE A 184 -1.99 2.63 -8.83
N ASP A 185 -1.54 3.29 -7.77
CA ASP A 185 -0.26 2.99 -7.12
C ASP A 185 -0.20 1.52 -6.67
N GLY A 186 -1.27 1.05 -6.05
CA GLY A 186 -1.40 -0.35 -5.63
C GLY A 186 -1.54 -1.32 -6.81
N LEU A 187 -2.42 -0.99 -7.76
CA LEU A 187 -2.72 -1.82 -8.93
C LEU A 187 -1.48 -2.08 -9.78
N PHE A 188 -0.65 -1.07 -10.06
CA PHE A 188 0.53 -1.24 -10.91
C PHE A 188 1.61 -2.09 -10.25
N VAL A 189 1.80 -1.96 -8.93
CA VAL A 189 2.67 -2.88 -8.17
C VAL A 189 2.12 -4.31 -8.21
N GLY A 190 0.80 -4.48 -8.03
CA GLY A 190 0.15 -5.78 -8.13
C GLY A 190 0.20 -6.40 -9.53
N ALA A 191 0.08 -5.60 -10.59
CA ALA A 191 0.28 -6.05 -11.97
C ALA A 191 1.72 -6.52 -12.19
N GLY A 192 2.69 -5.83 -11.58
CA GLY A 192 4.07 -6.28 -11.48
C GLY A 192 4.19 -7.65 -10.80
N ALA A 193 3.56 -7.83 -9.64
CA ALA A 193 3.55 -9.10 -8.93
C ALA A 193 3.03 -10.26 -9.80
N LEU A 194 1.90 -10.06 -10.49
CA LEU A 194 1.34 -11.02 -11.45
C LEU A 194 2.33 -11.32 -12.59
N LEU A 195 2.92 -10.30 -13.19
CA LEU A 195 3.92 -10.46 -14.25
C LEU A 195 5.11 -11.30 -13.75
N GLY A 196 5.62 -11.01 -12.55
CA GLY A 196 6.69 -11.77 -11.92
C GLY A 196 6.33 -13.26 -11.76
N THR A 197 5.12 -13.56 -11.28
CA THR A 197 4.64 -14.94 -11.16
C THR A 197 4.53 -15.63 -12.53
N LYS A 198 4.06 -14.92 -13.57
CA LYS A 198 3.96 -15.50 -14.92
C LYS A 198 5.31 -15.74 -15.58
N ILE A 199 6.29 -14.87 -15.37
CA ILE A 199 7.65 -15.10 -15.85
C ILE A 199 8.23 -16.36 -15.21
N ASP A 200 7.99 -16.55 -13.91
CA ASP A 200 8.48 -17.74 -13.19
C ASP A 200 7.84 -19.04 -13.65
N GLU A 201 6.52 -19.03 -13.90
CA GLU A 201 5.80 -20.20 -14.45
C GLU A 201 6.34 -20.66 -15.82
N MET A 202 7.05 -19.80 -16.54
CA MET A 202 7.62 -20.10 -17.86
C MET A 202 9.04 -20.69 -17.82
N LEU A 203 9.68 -20.74 -16.65
CA LEU A 203 11.02 -21.30 -16.43
C LEU A 203 10.98 -22.79 -16.07
#